data_AF-A0A929SMF0-F1
#
_entry.id   AF-A0A929SMF0-F1
#
_cell.length_a   1.000
_cell.length_b   1.000
_cell.length_c   1.000
_cell.angle_alpha   90.00
_cell.angle_beta   90.00
_cell.angle_gamma   90.00
#
_symmetry.space_group_name_H-M   'P 1'
#
loop_
_entity.id
_entity.type
_entity.pdbx_description
1 polymer ?
#
loop_
_entity_poly.entity_id
_entity_poly.type
_entity_poly.pdbx_seq_one_letter_code
_entity_poly.pdbx_strand_id
1 'polypeptide(L)'
;SVKLNEVIDESISRTLSRTVLTSLTTLIVIVILFVWGGEMIHGFSFVMLVGVIAGTFSSIFVAAPMLILFKFNVEKYRAFLAEKQRRIKEKEKNRAMYEKGTV
;
A
#
# COMPACT_ATOMS: atom_id res chain seq x y z
N SER A 1 -21.73 -2.07 12.08
CA SER A 1 -20.63 -2.61 11.25
C SER A 1 -19.99 -1.47 10.49
N VAL A 2 -18.71 -1.17 10.76
CA VAL A 2 -17.95 -0.21 9.95
C VAL A 2 -17.89 -0.75 8.53
N LYS A 3 -18.33 0.05 7.55
CA LYS A 3 -18.39 -0.38 6.15
C LYS A 3 -16.97 -0.34 5.58
N LEU A 4 -16.57 -1.37 4.83
CA LEU A 4 -15.25 -1.44 4.21
C LEU A 4 -14.92 -0.18 3.40
N ASN A 5 -15.94 0.39 2.76
CA ASN A 5 -15.83 1.59 1.94
C ASN A 5 -15.37 2.81 2.75
N GLU A 6 -15.86 2.99 3.98
CA GLU A 6 -15.43 4.10 4.86
C GLU A 6 -13.97 3.93 5.29
N VAL A 7 -13.55 2.70 5.61
CA VAL A 7 -12.16 2.42 6.00
C VAL A 7 -11.21 2.67 4.83
N ILE A 8 -11.61 2.27 3.61
CA ILE A 8 -10.83 2.51 2.39
C ILE A 8 -10.74 4.01 2.12
N ASP A 9 -11.87 4.73 2.16
CA ASP A 9 -11.92 6.16 1.90
C ASP A 9 -11.08 6.98 2.90
N GLU A 10 -11.17 6.65 4.19
CA GLU A 10 -10.35 7.28 5.22
C GLU A 10 -8.85 6.98 5.03
N SER A 11 -8.52 5.72 4.70
CA SER A 11 -7.13 5.30 4.46
C SER A 11 -6.52 5.97 3.22
N ILE A 12 -7.30 6.09 2.14
CA ILE A 12 -6.89 6.81 0.93
C ILE A 12 -6.67 8.27 1.28
N SER A 13 -7.62 8.94 1.92
CA SER A 13 -7.51 10.35 2.27
C SER A 13 -6.29 10.67 3.15
N ARG A 14 -5.98 9.81 4.14
CA ARG A 14 -4.79 9.98 5.00
C ARG A 14 -3.47 9.78 4.25
N THR A 15 -3.43 8.80 3.35
CA THR A 15 -2.19 8.45 2.63
C THR A 15 -1.96 9.40 1.46
N LEU A 16 -3.04 9.85 0.81
CA LEU A 16 -3.05 10.75 -0.34
C LEU A 16 -2.29 12.04 -0.05
N SER A 17 -2.54 12.69 1.09
CA SER A 17 -1.85 13.94 1.44
C SER A 17 -0.34 13.79 1.46
N ARG A 18 0.17 12.68 2.01
CA ARG A 18 1.61 12.41 2.06
C ARG A 18 2.15 12.08 0.66
N THR A 19 1.45 11.23 -0.08
CA THR A 19 1.87 10.79 -1.43
C THR A 19 1.85 11.94 -2.44
N VAL A 20 0.85 12.81 -2.36
CA VAL A 20 0.75 14.02 -3.20
C VAL A 20 1.85 14.99 -2.84
N LEU A 21 2.09 15.25 -1.54
CA LEU A 21 3.16 16.15 -1.12
C LEU A 21 4.53 15.68 -1.61
N THR A 22 4.86 14.40 -1.45
CA THR A 22 6.14 13.85 -1.93
C THR A 22 6.24 13.82 -3.45
N SER A 23 5.14 13.54 -4.15
CA SER A 23 5.14 13.56 -5.63
C SER A 23 5.26 14.98 -6.18
N LEU A 24 4.65 15.97 -5.51
CA LEU A 24 4.75 17.36 -5.91
C LEU A 24 6.17 17.89 -5.70
N THR A 25 6.79 17.58 -4.56
CA THR A 25 8.17 18.01 -4.30
C THR A 25 9.15 17.35 -5.26
N THR A 26 8.99 16.07 -5.61
CA THR A 26 9.82 15.42 -6.63
C THR A 26 9.60 16.03 -8.01
N LEU A 27 8.36 16.34 -8.39
CA LEU A 27 8.06 17.05 -9.65
C LEU A 27 8.75 18.40 -9.73
N ILE A 28 8.70 19.20 -8.65
CA ILE A 28 9.39 20.50 -8.60
C ILE A 28 10.90 20.32 -8.83
N VAL A 29 11.52 19.36 -8.12
CA VAL A 29 12.95 19.07 -8.28
C VAL A 29 13.28 18.63 -9.72
N ILE A 30 12.48 17.74 -10.30
CA ILE A 30 12.69 17.24 -11.67
C ILE A 30 12.54 18.37 -12.69
N VAL A 31 11.55 19.25 -12.53
CA VAL A 31 11.36 20.42 -13.41
C VAL A 31 12.55 21.35 -13.34
N ILE A 32 13.09 21.61 -12.15
CA ILE A 32 14.30 22.42 -11.99
C ILE A 32 15.48 21.76 -12.70
N LEU A 33 15.67 20.45 -12.54
CA LEU A 33 16.74 19.70 -13.22
C LEU A 33 16.53 19.64 -14.73
N PHE A 34 15.29 19.61 -15.21
CA PHE A 34 15.01 19.60 -16.64
C PHE A 34 15.33 20.95 -17.30
N VAL A 35 14.99 22.06 -16.65
CA VAL A 35 15.22 23.41 -17.18
C VAL A 35 16.69 23.86 -17.00
N TRP A 36 17.31 23.57 -15.86
CA TRP A 36 18.64 24.07 -15.50
C TRP A 36 19.75 23.02 -15.47
N GLY A 37 19.45 21.73 -15.71
CA GLY A 37 20.41 20.65 -15.49
C GLY A 37 21.48 20.45 -16.58
N GLY A 38 21.36 21.08 -17.74
CA GLY A 38 22.27 20.86 -18.86
C GLY A 38 22.10 19.50 -19.55
N GLU A 39 22.83 19.27 -20.64
CA GLU A 39 22.59 18.14 -21.57
C GLU A 39 22.69 16.75 -20.93
N MET A 40 23.61 16.55 -19.99
CA MET A 40 23.86 15.22 -19.40
C MET A 40 22.66 14.68 -18.61
N ILE A 41 21.93 15.54 -17.90
CA ILE A 41 20.79 15.14 -17.05
C ILE A 41 19.43 15.47 -17.67
N HIS A 42 19.39 16.10 -18.84
CA HIS A 42 18.16 16.39 -19.57
C HIS A 42 17.42 15.10 -19.96
N GLY A 43 18.14 14.10 -20.47
CA GLY A 43 17.55 12.79 -20.80
C GLY A 43 17.02 12.05 -19.57
N PHE A 44 17.76 12.10 -18.46
CA PHE A 44 17.36 11.49 -17.19
C PHE A 44 16.14 12.17 -16.58
N SER A 45 16.13 13.50 -16.52
CA SER A 45 15.02 14.28 -15.98
C SER A 45 13.75 14.12 -16.80
N PHE A 46 13.83 13.97 -18.13
CA PHE A 46 12.67 13.64 -18.96
C PHE A 46 12.04 12.29 -18.59
N VAL A 47 12.84 11.23 -18.45
CA VAL A 47 12.35 9.91 -18.03
C VAL A 47 11.74 9.96 -16.63
N MET A 48 12.39 10.68 -15.71
CA MET A 48 11.87 10.88 -14.35
C MET A 48 10.54 11.64 -14.35
N LEU A 49 10.38 12.66 -15.19
CA LEU A 49 9.15 13.43 -15.32
C LEU A 49 7.98 12.54 -15.74
N VAL A 50 8.18 11.75 -16.81
CA VAL A 50 7.16 10.81 -17.30
C VAL A 50 6.86 9.73 -16.25
N GLY A 51 7.90 9.18 -15.62
CA GLY A 51 7.78 8.13 -14.60
C GLY A 51 7.02 8.57 -13.35
N VAL A 52 7.31 9.77 -12.83
CA VAL A 52 6.61 10.31 -11.65
C VAL A 52 5.16 10.63 -11.99
N ILE A 53 4.87 11.26 -13.13
CA ILE A 53 3.50 11.53 -13.56
C ILE A 53 2.71 10.22 -13.68
N ALA A 54 3.21 9.25 -14.44
CA ALA A 54 2.54 7.97 -14.63
C ALA A 54 2.39 7.19 -13.31
N GLY A 55 3.42 7.19 -12.45
CA GLY A 55 3.42 6.48 -11.18
C GLY A 55 2.48 7.06 -10.14
N THR A 56 2.43 8.39 -10.02
CA THR A 56 1.56 9.10 -9.06
C THR A 56 0.09 8.95 -9.45
N PHE A 57 -0.25 9.17 -10.73
CA PHE A 57 -1.63 8.98 -11.20
C PHE A 57 -2.06 7.50 -11.12
N SER A 58 -1.19 6.56 -11.50
CA SER A 58 -1.49 5.13 -11.43
C SER A 58 -1.76 4.66 -10.00
N SER A 59 -0.88 5.01 -9.05
CA SER A 59 -1.00 4.52 -7.67
C SER A 59 -2.24 5.05 -6.95
N ILE A 60 -2.66 6.29 -7.22
CA ILE A 60 -3.83 6.89 -6.56
C ILE A 60 -5.13 6.47 -7.24
N PHE A 61 -5.19 6.52 -8.58
CA PHE A 61 -6.43 6.32 -9.32
C PHE A 61 -6.69 4.86 -9.71
N VAL A 62 -5.68 3.98 -9.76
CA VAL A 62 -5.87 2.57 -10.15
C VAL A 62 -6.02 1.68 -8.92
N ALA A 63 -5.31 1.94 -7.82
CA ALA A 63 -5.37 1.11 -6.62
C ALA A 63 -6.76 1.14 -5.93
N ALA A 64 -7.39 2.32 -5.84
CA ALA A 64 -8.71 2.50 -5.23
C ALA A 64 -9.83 1.70 -5.94
N PRO A 65 -10.01 1.80 -7.27
CA PRO A 65 -10.99 0.99 -7.99
C PRO A 65 -10.57 -0.49 -8.10
N MET A 66 -9.28 -0.83 -8.15
CA MET A 66 -8.86 -2.23 -8.10
C MET A 66 -9.31 -2.94 -6.82
N LEU A 67 -9.22 -2.27 -5.66
CA LEU A 67 -9.69 -2.82 -4.38
C LEU A 67 -11.20 -3.10 -4.38
N ILE A 68 -11.98 -2.25 -5.04
CA ILE A 68 -13.43 -2.41 -5.18
C ILE A 68 -13.75 -3.51 -6.20
N LEU A 69 -13.04 -3.55 -7.33
CA LEU A 69 -13.22 -4.52 -8.41
C LEU A 69 -12.89 -5.95 -7.96
N PHE A 70 -11.85 -6.12 -7.14
CA PHE A 70 -11.47 -7.41 -6.58
C PHE A 70 -12.48 -7.98 -5.58
N LYS A 71 -13.59 -7.26 -5.26
CA LYS A 71 -14.65 -7.66 -4.32
C LYS A 71 -14.06 -8.35 -3.09
N PHE A 72 -13.06 -7.72 -2.47
CA PHE A 72 -12.35 -8.31 -1.34
C PHE A 72 -13.36 -8.56 -0.22
N ASN A 73 -13.76 -9.82 -0.06
CA ASN A 73 -14.77 -10.21 0.91
C ASN A 73 -14.09 -10.23 2.28
N VAL A 74 -14.19 -9.09 2.98
CA VAL A 74 -13.65 -8.87 4.32
C VAL A 74 -14.14 -9.93 5.32
N GLU A 75 -15.34 -10.46 5.12
CA GLU A 75 -15.94 -11.47 5.98
C GLU A 75 -15.21 -12.82 5.83
N LYS A 76 -14.94 -13.25 4.60
CA LYS A 76 -14.07 -14.39 4.31
C LYS A 76 -12.66 -14.20 4.86
N TYR A 77 -12.09 -13.00 4.71
CA TYR A 77 -10.75 -12.70 5.22
C TYR A 77 -10.71 -12.77 6.76
N ARG A 78 -11.69 -12.18 7.45
CA ARG A 78 -11.80 -12.24 8.91
C ARG A 78 -12.03 -13.67 9.41
N ALA A 79 -12.83 -14.46 8.71
CA ALA A 79 -13.04 -15.88 9.03
C ALA A 79 -11.72 -16.68 8.93
N PHE A 80 -10.97 -16.49 7.85
CA PHE A 80 -9.66 -17.11 7.67
C PHE A 80 -8.65 -16.70 8.74
N LEU A 81 -8.63 -15.43 9.16
CA LEU A 81 -7.75 -14.97 10.23
C LEU A 81 -8.13 -15.54 11.59
N ALA A 82 -9.43 -15.63 11.90
CA ALA A 82 -9.91 -16.24 13.14
C ALA A 82 -9.53 -17.72 13.22
N GLU A 83 -9.64 -18.44 12.11
CA GLU A 83 -9.24 -19.84 11.99
C GLU A 83 -7.71 -20.03 12.09
N LYS A 84 -6.93 -19.14 11.45
CA LYS A 84 -5.47 -19.14 11.54
C LYS A 84 -5.00 -18.87 12.97
N GLN A 85 -5.61 -17.93 13.69
CA GLN A 85 -5.32 -17.70 15.11
C GLN A 85 -5.67 -18.91 15.98
N ARG A 86 -6.80 -19.58 15.71
CA ARG A 86 -7.18 -20.81 16.44
C ARG A 86 -6.14 -21.91 16.24
N ARG A 87 -5.71 -22.16 15.00
CA ARG A 87 -4.63 -23.12 14.69
C ARG A 87 -3.30 -22.76 15.35
N ILE A 88 -2.96 -21.48 15.44
CA ILE A 88 -1.72 -21.05 16.11
C ILE A 88 -1.84 -21.28 17.62
N LYS A 89 -2.97 -20.94 18.25
CA LYS A 89 -3.21 -21.19 19.68
C LYS A 89 -3.25 -22.68 20.02
N GLU A 90 -3.79 -23.52 19.14
CA GLU A 90 -3.74 -24.98 19.30
C GLU A 90 -2.32 -25.51 19.17
N LYS A 91 -1.55 -25.04 18.18
CA LYS A 91 -0.14 -25.42 18.05
C LYS A 91 0.70 -24.95 19.24
N GLU A 92 0.45 -23.77 19.77
CA GLU A 92 1.12 -23.25 20.97
C GLU A 92 0.74 -24.05 22.22
N LYS A 93 -0.54 -24.39 22.39
CA LYS A 93 -0.99 -25.29 23.47
C LYS A 93 -0.32 -26.66 23.38
N ASN A 94 -0.29 -27.25 22.19
CA ASN A 94 0.36 -28.54 21.97
C ASN A 94 1.87 -28.44 22.22
N ARG A 95 2.53 -27.37 21.75
CA ARG A 95 3.97 -27.13 21.98
C ARG A 95 4.31 -26.96 23.47
N ALA A 96 3.49 -26.21 24.21
CA ALA A 96 3.64 -26.04 25.66
C ALA A 96 3.36 -27.33 26.45
N MET A 97 2.56 -28.24 25.90
CA MET A 97 2.28 -29.55 26.51
C MET A 97 3.49 -30.49 26.41
N TYR A 98 4.23 -30.46 25.28
CA TYR A 98 5.50 -31.18 25.13
C TYR A 98 6.62 -30.61 26.02
N GLU A 99 6.70 -29.28 26.17
CA GLU A 99 7.68 -28.63 27.06
C GLU A 99 7.43 -28.91 28.55
N LYS A 100 6.17 -29.14 28.95
CA LYS A 100 5.78 -29.49 30.33
C LYS A 100 5.79 -31.00 30.62
N GLY A 101 6.27 -31.83 29.70
CA GLY A 101 6.44 -33.28 29.92
C GLY A 101 5.13 -34.02 30.27
N THR A 102 3.99 -33.56 29.77
CA THR A 102 2.67 -34.18 30.00
C THR A 102 2.11 -34.79 28.71
N VAL A 103 2.80 -35.82 28.22
CA VAL A 103 2.29 -36.91 27.36
C VAL A 103 3.08 -38.17 27.67
#